data_AF-A0A0K2SQS1-F1
#
_entry.id   AF-A0A0K2SQS1-F1
#
_cell.length_a   1.000
_cell.length_b   1.000
_cell.length_c   1.000
_cell.angle_alpha   90.00
_cell.angle_beta   90.00
_cell.angle_gamma   90.00
#
_symmetry.space_group_name_H-M   'P 1'
#
loop_
_entity.id
_entity.type
_entity.pdbx_description
1 polymer ?
#
loop_
_entity_poly.entity_id
_entity_poly.type
_entity_poly.pdbx_seq_one_letter_code
_entity_poly.pdbx_strand_id
1 'polypeptide(L)'
;MTWVELVAEARIQEAMERGEFDDLPPKGRPLEMEEFPFVPPHLRMPYKLLHDAGFAPDWIELDKEIRELKERFAQLTTTHGKWLEREWEAWSRMQASASPEAGRAARARRGVVREAHAEALAEAHRLLEQLNATVDRFNRVVPHILWQKGRWPARERLDAFVQACERAFPGLGGLKEPGPRPDPDRPARPPGSARWRSSRVARG
;
A
#
# COMPACT_ATOMS: atom_id res chain seq x y z
N MET A 1 12.53 -23.17 -9.30
CA MET A 1 12.21 -23.71 -10.64
C MET A 1 12.22 -25.22 -10.53
N THR A 2 11.11 -25.87 -10.84
CA THR A 2 10.99 -27.34 -10.74
C THR A 2 11.68 -28.03 -11.92
N TRP A 3 12.02 -29.31 -11.79
CA TRP A 3 12.64 -30.07 -12.89
C TRP A 3 11.73 -30.13 -14.14
N VAL A 4 10.41 -30.16 -13.95
CA VAL A 4 9.42 -30.11 -15.03
C VAL A 4 9.50 -28.78 -15.80
N GLU A 5 9.63 -27.66 -15.09
CA GLU A 5 9.79 -26.34 -15.72
C GLU A 5 11.08 -26.27 -16.56
N LEU A 6 12.20 -26.81 -16.06
CA LEU A 6 13.48 -26.83 -16.78
C LEU A 6 13.41 -27.66 -18.07
N VAL A 7 12.78 -28.83 -18.02
CA VAL A 7 12.61 -29.69 -19.19
C VAL A 7 11.63 -29.08 -20.20
N ALA A 8 10.55 -28.47 -19.73
CA ALA A 8 9.59 -27.77 -20.59
C ALA A 8 10.24 -26.59 -21.32
N GLU A 9 11.00 -25.75 -20.60
CA GLU A 9 11.71 -24.60 -21.16
C GLU A 9 12.72 -25.04 -22.24
N ALA A 10 13.53 -26.07 -21.94
CA ALA A 10 14.48 -26.60 -22.91
C ALA A 10 13.79 -27.10 -24.19
N ARG A 11 12.63 -27.77 -24.06
CA ARG A 11 11.85 -28.26 -25.20
C ARG A 11 11.22 -27.14 -26.03
N ILE A 12 10.74 -26.09 -25.38
CA ILE A 12 10.21 -24.89 -26.06
C ILE A 12 11.33 -24.22 -26.84
N GLN A 13 12.50 -24.03 -26.21
CA GLN A 13 13.65 -23.39 -26.86
C GLN A 13 14.15 -24.18 -28.07
N GLU A 14 14.30 -25.50 -27.95
CA GLU A 14 14.63 -26.38 -29.07
C GLU A 14 13.61 -26.29 -30.22
N ALA A 15 12.31 -26.22 -29.91
CA ALA A 15 11.26 -26.08 -30.91
C ALA A 15 11.28 -24.70 -31.59
N MET A 16 11.64 -23.64 -30.86
CA MET A 16 11.89 -22.30 -31.42
C MET A 16 13.08 -22.31 -32.38
N GLU A 17 14.19 -22.95 -32.01
CA GLU A 17 15.38 -23.07 -32.87
C GLU A 17 15.10 -23.86 -34.15
N ARG A 18 14.20 -24.85 -34.09
CA ARG A 18 13.75 -25.62 -35.26
C ARG A 18 12.69 -24.91 -36.10
N GLY A 19 12.29 -23.68 -35.74
CA GLY A 19 11.28 -22.92 -36.45
C GLY A 19 9.87 -23.53 -36.38
N GLU A 20 9.58 -24.40 -35.41
CA GLU A 20 8.28 -25.07 -35.30
C GLU A 20 7.12 -24.09 -35.00
N PHE A 21 7.45 -22.88 -34.54
CA PHE A 21 6.48 -21.80 -34.32
C PHE A 21 6.40 -20.79 -35.48
N ASP A 22 7.16 -21.00 -36.56
CA ASP A 22 7.24 -20.04 -37.66
C ASP A 22 6.01 -20.00 -38.56
N ASP A 23 5.20 -21.05 -38.60
CA ASP A 23 4.00 -21.15 -39.44
C ASP A 23 2.81 -21.79 -38.71
N LEU A 24 2.59 -21.41 -37.44
CA LEU A 24 1.41 -21.88 -36.71
C LEU A 24 0.13 -21.32 -37.36
N PRO A 25 -0.91 -22.13 -37.61
CA PRO A 25 -2.26 -21.60 -37.80
C PRO A 25 -2.74 -20.98 -36.46
N PRO A 26 -3.22 -19.72 -36.35
CA PRO A 26 -3.48 -18.68 -37.35
C PRO A 26 -2.51 -17.46 -37.24
N LYS A 27 -1.20 -17.68 -37.42
CA LYS A 27 -0.15 -16.67 -37.26
C LYS A 27 -0.47 -15.38 -38.05
N GLY A 28 -0.42 -14.24 -37.36
CA GLY A 28 -0.71 -12.92 -37.93
C GLY A 28 -2.20 -12.61 -38.12
N ARG A 29 -3.12 -13.52 -37.78
CA ARG A 29 -4.57 -13.28 -37.77
C ARG A 29 -5.09 -13.24 -36.33
N PRO A 30 -6.22 -12.56 -36.05
CA PRO A 30 -6.90 -12.68 -34.77
C PRO A 30 -7.17 -14.16 -34.45
N LEU A 31 -6.83 -14.58 -33.23
CA LEU A 31 -7.15 -15.92 -32.75
C LEU A 31 -8.67 -16.07 -32.65
N GLU A 32 -9.26 -16.99 -33.42
CA GLU A 32 -10.65 -17.39 -33.24
C GLU A 32 -10.77 -18.27 -31.99
N MET A 33 -11.24 -17.67 -30.90
CA MET A 33 -11.54 -18.38 -29.66
C MET A 33 -12.99 -18.88 -29.70
N GLU A 34 -13.26 -19.95 -30.46
CA GLU A 34 -14.62 -20.53 -30.54
C GLU A 34 -15.07 -21.15 -29.23
N GLU A 35 -14.15 -21.78 -28.50
CA GLU A 35 -14.38 -22.31 -27.17
C GLU A 35 -13.51 -21.56 -26.18
N PHE A 36 -14.11 -20.84 -25.23
CA PHE A 36 -13.42 -20.42 -24.02
C PHE A 36 -13.14 -21.68 -23.18
N PRO A 37 -11.95 -22.32 -23.31
CA PRO A 37 -11.79 -23.70 -22.84
C PRO A 37 -11.71 -23.76 -21.31
N PHE A 38 -11.30 -22.64 -20.71
CA PHE A 38 -11.23 -22.43 -19.26
C PHE A 38 -12.54 -21.90 -18.66
N VAL A 39 -13.59 -21.72 -19.47
CA VAL A 39 -14.92 -21.35 -19.02
C VAL A 39 -15.79 -22.62 -18.97
N PRO A 40 -16.46 -22.90 -17.84
CA PRO A 40 -17.39 -24.01 -17.74
C PRO A 40 -18.40 -24.01 -18.89
N PRO A 41 -18.80 -25.16 -19.45
CA PRO A 41 -19.64 -25.23 -20.65
C PRO A 41 -20.91 -24.36 -20.59
N HIS A 42 -21.56 -24.29 -19.42
CA HIS A 42 -22.77 -23.51 -19.20
C HIS A 42 -22.56 -21.98 -19.20
N LEU A 43 -21.33 -21.49 -19.10
CA LEU A 43 -20.99 -20.06 -19.12
C LEU A 43 -20.36 -19.59 -20.44
N ARG A 44 -20.02 -20.51 -21.36
CA ARG A 44 -19.34 -20.17 -22.62
C ARG A 44 -20.17 -19.26 -23.52
N MET A 45 -21.47 -19.57 -23.70
CA MET A 45 -22.37 -18.76 -24.54
C MET A 45 -22.59 -17.35 -24.00
N PRO A 46 -22.89 -17.15 -22.69
CA PRO A 46 -22.95 -15.81 -22.11
C PRO A 46 -21.65 -15.00 -22.30
N TYR A 47 -20.48 -15.62 -22.14
CA TYR A 47 -19.20 -14.91 -22.26
C TYR A 47 -18.86 -14.57 -23.70
N LYS A 48 -19.19 -15.47 -24.64
CA LYS A 48 -19.09 -15.21 -26.07
C LYS A 48 -19.93 -14.00 -26.47
N LEU A 49 -21.17 -13.92 -26.00
CA LEU A 49 -22.06 -12.79 -26.29
C LEU A 49 -21.50 -11.46 -25.78
N LEU A 50 -20.97 -11.44 -24.55
CA LEU A 50 -20.34 -10.24 -23.98
C LEU A 50 -19.11 -9.83 -24.78
N HIS A 51 -18.22 -10.78 -25.07
CA HIS A 51 -17.01 -10.55 -25.86
C HIS A 51 -17.34 -9.99 -27.25
N ASP A 52 -18.27 -10.63 -27.97
CA ASP A 52 -18.66 -10.24 -29.32
C ASP A 52 -19.36 -8.87 -29.33
N ALA A 53 -19.99 -8.47 -28.23
CA ALA A 53 -20.54 -7.12 -28.02
C ALA A 53 -19.52 -6.08 -27.51
N GLY A 54 -18.25 -6.46 -27.33
CA GLY A 54 -17.17 -5.57 -26.85
C GLY A 54 -17.17 -5.33 -25.34
N PHE A 55 -17.90 -6.13 -24.56
CA PHE A 55 -17.97 -6.02 -23.11
C PHE A 55 -17.10 -7.07 -22.41
N ALA A 56 -16.40 -6.64 -21.37
CA ALA A 56 -15.71 -7.56 -20.48
C ALA A 56 -16.71 -8.22 -19.51
N PRO A 57 -16.53 -9.51 -19.19
CA PRO A 57 -17.26 -10.13 -18.10
C PRO A 57 -17.06 -9.42 -16.76
N ASP A 58 -18.08 -9.41 -15.90
CA ASP A 58 -18.05 -8.73 -14.58
C ASP A 58 -16.80 -9.01 -13.74
N TRP A 59 -16.32 -10.26 -13.73
CA TRP A 59 -15.15 -10.64 -12.95
C TRP A 59 -13.85 -9.99 -13.46
N ILE A 60 -13.76 -9.65 -14.75
CA ILE A 60 -12.63 -8.88 -15.32
C ILE A 60 -12.67 -7.43 -14.80
N GLU A 61 -13.85 -6.81 -14.79
CA GLU A 61 -14.02 -5.44 -14.28
C GLU A 61 -13.74 -5.37 -12.78
N LEU A 62 -14.20 -6.36 -12.01
CA LEU A 62 -13.90 -6.45 -10.58
C LEU A 62 -12.40 -6.66 -10.31
N ASP A 63 -11.70 -7.44 -11.14
CA ASP A 63 -10.23 -7.59 -11.02
C ASP A 63 -9.50 -6.27 -11.32
N LYS A 64 -9.99 -5.49 -12.28
CA LYS A 64 -9.50 -4.13 -12.54
C LYS A 64 -9.74 -3.21 -11.34
N GLU A 65 -10.94 -3.19 -10.79
CA GLU A 65 -11.26 -2.40 -9.59
C GLU A 65 -10.38 -2.80 -8.39
N ILE A 66 -10.15 -4.10 -8.17
CA ILE A 66 -9.23 -4.62 -7.15
C ILE A 66 -7.81 -4.05 -7.35
N ARG A 67 -7.30 -4.01 -8.58
CA ARG A 67 -5.98 -3.42 -8.87
C ARG A 67 -5.95 -1.92 -8.56
N GLU A 68 -6.99 -1.19 -8.97
CA GLU A 68 -7.09 0.26 -8.75
C GLU A 68 -7.18 0.60 -7.25
N LEU A 69 -7.94 -0.15 -6.46
CA LEU A 69 -8.04 0.05 -5.02
C LEU A 69 -6.70 -0.22 -4.30
N LYS A 70 -5.94 -1.23 -4.73
CA LYS A 70 -4.58 -1.48 -4.23
C LYS A 70 -3.64 -0.32 -4.52
N GLU A 71 -3.69 0.19 -5.75
CA GLU A 71 -2.87 1.32 -6.17
C GLU A 71 -3.22 2.58 -5.38
N ARG A 72 -4.51 2.88 -5.21
CA ARG A 72 -4.97 4.01 -4.40
C ARG A 72 -4.47 3.94 -2.95
N PHE A 73 -4.51 2.75 -2.34
CA PHE A 73 -3.98 2.54 -1.00
C PHE A 73 -2.46 2.75 -0.94
N ALA A 74 -1.72 2.20 -1.90
CA ALA A 74 -0.26 2.37 -1.99
C ALA A 74 0.12 3.84 -2.20
N GLN A 75 -0.60 4.55 -3.06
CA GLN A 75 -0.40 5.96 -3.33
C GLN A 75 -0.70 6.81 -2.09
N LEU A 76 -1.85 6.61 -1.43
CA LEU A 76 -2.22 7.32 -0.21
C LEU A 76 -1.15 7.16 0.87
N THR A 77 -0.74 5.93 1.17
CA THR A 77 0.22 5.66 2.23
C THR A 77 1.59 6.29 1.94
N THR A 78 2.02 6.28 0.68
CA THR A 78 3.28 6.88 0.22
C THR A 78 3.25 8.41 0.26
N THR A 79 2.20 9.03 -0.29
CA THR A 79 2.10 10.49 -0.33
C THR A 79 1.93 11.08 1.05
N HIS A 80 1.11 10.44 1.90
CA HIS A 80 0.90 10.86 3.28
C HIS A 80 2.17 10.76 4.11
N GLY A 81 2.93 9.67 3.98
CA GLY A 81 4.22 9.51 4.65
C GLY A 81 5.22 10.61 4.28
N LYS A 82 5.40 10.87 2.97
CA LYS A 82 6.29 11.95 2.48
C LYS A 82 5.84 13.33 2.94
N TRP A 83 4.53 13.56 3.01
CA TRP A 83 3.98 14.81 3.54
C TRP A 83 4.31 14.96 5.03
N LEU A 84 4.11 13.91 5.84
CA LEU A 84 4.45 13.91 7.28
C LEU A 84 5.95 14.20 7.54
N GLU A 85 6.85 13.64 6.74
CA GLU A 85 8.29 13.91 6.85
C GLU A 85 8.61 15.40 6.65
N ARG A 86 8.02 16.02 5.62
CA ARG A 86 8.20 17.46 5.36
C ARG A 86 7.63 18.33 6.48
N GLU A 87 6.48 17.95 7.02
CA GLU A 87 5.86 18.63 8.14
C GLU A 87 6.71 18.53 9.41
N TRP A 88 7.30 17.36 9.66
CA TRP A 88 8.22 17.15 10.78
C TRP A 88 9.46 18.04 10.68
N GLU A 89 10.07 18.13 9.50
CA GLU A 89 11.21 19.02 9.26
C GLU A 89 10.85 20.49 9.46
N ALA A 90 9.71 20.94 8.92
CA ALA A 90 9.23 22.31 9.09
C ALA A 90 8.98 22.64 10.56
N TRP A 91 8.29 21.74 11.28
CA TRP A 91 8.04 21.87 12.72
C TRP A 91 9.34 21.92 13.54
N SER A 92 10.32 21.08 13.20
CA SER A 92 11.63 21.05 13.86
C SER A 92 12.40 22.35 13.69
N ARG A 93 12.38 22.95 12.49
CA ARG A 93 12.98 24.27 12.23
C ARG A 93 12.31 25.37 13.04
N MET A 94 10.98 25.35 13.15
CA MET A 94 10.23 26.35 13.92
C MET A 94 10.59 26.28 15.41
N GLN A 95 10.66 25.08 15.98
CA GLN A 95 11.05 24.91 17.38
C GLN A 95 12.46 25.42 17.68
N ALA A 96 13.41 25.26 16.75
CA ALA A 96 14.80 25.70 16.94
C ALA A 96 14.93 27.22 17.18
N SER A 97 13.98 28.03 16.71
CA SER A 97 13.98 29.48 16.95
C SER A 97 13.74 29.89 18.42
N ALA A 98 13.21 28.98 19.24
CA ALA A 98 12.97 29.16 20.68
C ALA A 98 12.13 30.41 21.08
N SER A 99 11.35 30.98 20.15
CA SER A 99 10.43 32.10 20.42
C SER A 99 9.05 31.63 20.93
N PRO A 100 8.39 32.37 21.84
CA PRO A 100 7.01 32.07 22.25
C PRO A 100 6.01 32.01 21.09
N GLU A 101 6.20 32.85 20.06
CA GLU A 101 5.37 32.85 18.84
C GLU A 101 5.57 31.58 18.03
N ALA A 102 6.83 31.18 17.83
CA ALA A 102 7.17 29.94 17.15
C ALA A 102 6.61 28.72 17.89
N GLY A 103 6.63 28.72 19.24
CA GLY A 103 6.02 27.67 20.05
C GLY A 103 4.50 27.56 19.87
N ARG A 104 3.79 28.70 19.76
CA ARG A 104 2.33 28.71 19.46
C ARG A 104 2.06 28.17 18.06
N ALA A 105 2.80 28.67 17.06
CA ALA A 105 2.65 28.24 15.67
C ALA A 105 2.94 26.74 15.49
N ALA A 106 3.98 26.22 16.17
CA ALA A 106 4.33 24.81 16.15
C ALA A 106 3.23 23.91 16.74
N ARG A 107 2.55 24.35 17.82
CA ARG A 107 1.40 23.62 18.38
C ARG A 107 0.18 23.64 17.46
N ALA A 108 -0.16 24.80 16.89
CA ALA A 108 -1.25 24.92 15.93
C ALA A 108 -1.03 24.03 14.70
N ARG A 109 0.20 24.05 14.16
CA ARG A 109 0.57 23.20 13.02
C ARG A 109 0.44 21.71 13.34
N ARG A 110 0.86 21.29 14.53
CA ARG A 110 0.69 19.89 14.98
C ARG A 110 -0.78 19.49 15.09
N GLY A 111 -1.68 20.40 15.47
CA GLY A 111 -3.13 20.16 15.45
C GLY A 111 -3.63 19.82 14.04
N VAL A 112 -3.29 20.67 13.07
CA VAL A 112 -3.59 20.44 11.64
C VAL A 112 -3.02 19.12 11.14
N VAL A 113 -1.78 18.80 11.52
CA VAL A 113 -1.14 17.54 11.11
C VAL A 113 -1.89 16.31 11.63
N ARG A 114 -2.37 16.36 12.89
CA ARG A 114 -3.13 15.25 13.49
C ARG A 114 -4.49 15.06 12.83
N GLU A 115 -5.16 16.15 12.51
CA GLU A 115 -6.46 16.11 11.81
C GLU A 115 -6.32 15.49 10.42
N ALA A 116 -5.40 16.00 9.60
CA ALA A 116 -5.12 15.43 8.28
C ALA A 116 -4.63 13.96 8.35
N HIS A 117 -3.89 13.58 9.40
CA HIS A 117 -3.55 12.18 9.60
C HIS A 117 -4.76 11.31 9.95
N ALA A 118 -5.69 11.80 10.78
CA ALA A 118 -6.92 11.08 11.10
C ALA A 118 -7.78 10.85 9.84
N GLU A 119 -7.87 11.86 8.96
CA GLU A 119 -8.53 11.73 7.66
C GLU A 119 -7.86 10.68 6.76
N ALA A 120 -6.52 10.71 6.67
CA ALA A 120 -5.77 9.73 5.89
C ALA A 120 -5.95 8.30 6.44
N LEU A 121 -6.03 8.12 7.76
CA LEU A 121 -6.32 6.82 8.36
C LEU A 121 -7.73 6.34 8.05
N ALA A 122 -8.73 7.24 8.10
CA ALA A 122 -10.11 6.91 7.74
C ALA A 122 -10.21 6.50 6.27
N GLU A 123 -9.57 7.21 5.36
CA GLU A 123 -9.54 6.85 3.93
C GLU A 123 -8.79 5.53 3.69
N ALA A 124 -7.66 5.30 4.38
CA ALA A 124 -6.93 4.03 4.29
C ALA A 124 -7.80 2.84 4.74
N HIS A 125 -8.56 3.02 5.83
CA HIS A 125 -9.51 2.03 6.32
C HIS A 125 -10.60 1.76 5.29
N ARG A 126 -11.24 2.82 4.76
CA ARG A 126 -12.29 2.74 3.74
C ARG A 126 -11.83 2.01 2.49
N LEU A 127 -10.62 2.29 2.01
CA LEU A 127 -10.03 1.62 0.84
C LEU A 127 -9.82 0.12 1.06
N LEU A 128 -9.34 -0.27 2.25
CA LEU A 128 -9.13 -1.68 2.58
C LEU A 128 -10.45 -2.45 2.74
N GLU A 129 -11.47 -1.83 3.35
CA GLU A 129 -12.82 -2.40 3.41
C GLU A 129 -13.42 -2.57 2.02
N GLN A 130 -13.36 -1.52 1.19
CA GLN A 130 -13.84 -1.56 -0.18
C GLN A 130 -13.11 -2.64 -0.98
N LEU A 131 -11.78 -2.72 -0.88
CA LEU A 131 -10.98 -3.76 -1.53
C LEU A 131 -11.43 -5.17 -1.16
N ASN A 132 -11.64 -5.43 0.14
CA ASN A 132 -12.07 -6.75 0.60
C ASN A 132 -13.50 -7.08 0.16
N ALA A 133 -14.41 -6.11 0.17
CA ALA A 133 -15.76 -6.29 -0.37
C ALA A 133 -15.75 -6.59 -1.88
N THR A 134 -14.89 -5.90 -2.65
CA THR A 134 -14.73 -6.16 -4.09
C THR A 134 -14.10 -7.54 -4.33
N VAL A 135 -13.13 -7.97 -3.51
CA VAL A 135 -12.58 -9.34 -3.54
C VAL A 135 -13.67 -10.39 -3.28
N ASP A 136 -14.54 -10.16 -2.30
CA ASP A 136 -15.65 -11.08 -2.02
C ASP A 136 -16.64 -11.17 -3.19
N ARG A 137 -16.98 -10.03 -3.79
CA ARG A 137 -17.84 -9.99 -4.97
C ARG A 137 -17.19 -10.72 -6.14
N PHE A 138 -15.91 -10.46 -6.40
CA PHE A 138 -15.12 -11.15 -7.42
C PHE A 138 -15.16 -12.68 -7.21
N ASN A 139 -14.92 -13.15 -5.98
CA ASN A 139 -14.92 -14.58 -5.66
C ASN A 139 -16.28 -15.28 -5.88
N ARG A 140 -17.39 -14.53 -5.88
CA ARG A 140 -18.73 -15.05 -6.17
C ARG A 140 -19.01 -15.22 -7.66
N VAL A 141 -18.32 -14.47 -8.52
CA VAL A 141 -18.62 -14.41 -9.97
C VAL A 141 -17.52 -15.00 -10.85
N VAL A 142 -16.35 -15.33 -10.29
CA VAL A 142 -15.32 -16.04 -11.05
C VAL A 142 -15.81 -17.42 -11.47
N PRO A 143 -15.56 -17.84 -12.73
CA PRO A 143 -16.05 -19.11 -13.26
C PRO A 143 -15.27 -20.33 -12.73
N HIS A 144 -14.09 -20.11 -12.11
CA HIS A 144 -13.25 -21.19 -11.60
C HIS A 144 -12.78 -20.90 -10.17
N ILE A 145 -12.93 -21.87 -9.27
CA ILE A 145 -12.58 -21.71 -7.85
C ILE A 145 -11.10 -21.37 -7.64
N LEU A 146 -10.21 -21.91 -8.48
CA LEU A 146 -8.77 -21.62 -8.42
C LEU A 146 -8.41 -20.17 -8.78
N TRP A 147 -9.35 -19.38 -9.36
CA TRP A 147 -9.12 -17.97 -9.66
C TRP A 147 -9.54 -17.05 -8.52
N GLN A 148 -10.13 -17.59 -7.46
CA GLN A 148 -10.49 -16.80 -6.28
C GLN A 148 -9.24 -16.17 -5.65
N LYS A 149 -9.43 -14.98 -5.08
CA LYS A 149 -8.37 -14.19 -4.43
C LYS A 149 -8.60 -14.18 -2.92
N GLY A 150 -7.52 -14.25 -2.16
CA GLY A 150 -7.57 -14.05 -0.72
C GLY A 150 -7.90 -12.60 -0.36
N ARG A 151 -8.66 -12.41 0.74
CA ARG A 151 -8.83 -11.09 1.35
C ARG A 151 -7.48 -10.51 1.76
N TRP A 152 -7.39 -9.19 1.70
CA TRP A 152 -6.23 -8.45 2.17
C TRP A 152 -6.24 -8.34 3.69
N PRO A 153 -5.07 -8.51 4.35
CA PRO A 153 -4.90 -8.37 5.80
C PRO A 153 -5.04 -6.89 6.20
N ALA A 154 -6.29 -6.42 6.34
CA ALA A 154 -6.60 -5.00 6.49
C ALA A 154 -6.02 -4.44 7.79
N ARG A 155 -6.13 -5.20 8.88
CA ARG A 155 -5.63 -4.80 10.20
C ARG A 155 -4.12 -4.60 10.18
N GLU A 156 -3.37 -5.60 9.72
CA GLU A 156 -1.91 -5.55 9.66
C GLU A 156 -1.41 -4.42 8.75
N ARG A 157 -2.12 -4.17 7.64
CA ARG A 157 -1.78 -3.08 6.72
C ARG A 157 -2.03 -1.71 7.33
N LEU A 158 -3.13 -1.54 8.05
CA LEU A 158 -3.43 -0.29 8.75
C LEU A 158 -2.44 -0.06 9.90
N ASP A 159 -2.11 -1.11 10.67
CA ASP A 159 -1.10 -1.05 11.72
C ASP A 159 0.28 -0.67 11.15
N ALA A 160 0.68 -1.28 10.03
CA ALA A 160 1.93 -0.93 9.35
C ALA A 160 1.94 0.53 8.87
N PHE A 161 0.81 1.03 8.36
CA PHE A 161 0.68 2.43 7.94
C PHE A 161 0.78 3.39 9.14
N VAL A 162 0.08 3.12 10.24
CA VAL A 162 0.18 3.90 11.49
C VAL A 162 1.62 3.94 11.99
N GLN A 163 2.30 2.78 12.04
CA GLN A 163 3.70 2.71 12.47
C GLN A 163 4.64 3.50 11.55
N ALA A 164 4.40 3.48 10.24
CA ALA A 164 5.17 4.29 9.29
C ALA A 164 4.95 5.79 9.52
N CYS A 165 3.71 6.21 9.76
CA CYS A 165 3.38 7.58 10.07
C CYS A 165 4.04 8.07 11.37
N GLU A 166 4.08 7.23 12.41
CA GLU A 166 4.77 7.57 13.66
C GLU A 166 6.29 7.66 13.53
N ARG A 167 6.91 6.87 12.64
CA ARG A 167 8.34 7.04 12.34
C ARG A 167 8.60 8.35 11.58
N ALA A 168 7.72 8.70 10.65
CA ALA A 168 7.82 9.94 9.87
C ALA A 168 7.64 11.18 10.76
N PHE A 169 6.60 11.18 11.59
CA PHE A 169 6.28 12.27 12.51
C PHE A 169 6.05 11.69 13.92
N PRO A 170 7.11 11.65 14.77
CA PRO A 170 7.00 11.09 16.10
C PRO A 170 5.97 11.82 16.98
N GLY A 171 5.14 11.03 17.68
CA GLY A 171 4.17 11.53 18.65
C GLY A 171 2.84 11.94 18.02
N LEU A 172 2.51 11.44 16.83
CA LEU A 172 1.27 11.71 16.10
C LEU A 172 0.03 11.25 16.91
N GLY A 173 0.15 10.09 17.56
CA GLY A 173 -0.84 9.40 18.38
C GLY A 173 -1.03 9.97 19.79
N GLY A 174 -0.30 11.02 20.16
CA GLY A 174 -0.58 11.80 21.37
C GLY A 174 0.10 11.34 22.67
N LEU A 175 1.00 10.36 22.64
CA LEU A 175 1.79 9.96 23.81
C LEU A 175 3.10 10.75 23.86
N LYS A 176 3.05 11.92 24.53
CA LYS A 176 4.19 12.81 24.87
C LYS A 176 4.79 13.55 23.66
N GLU A 177 5.20 14.81 23.83
CA GLU A 177 6.04 15.50 22.83
C GLU A 177 7.39 14.76 22.77
N PRO A 178 7.73 14.10 21.66
CA PRO A 178 9.10 13.66 21.50
C PRO A 178 9.96 14.91 21.34
N GLY A 179 11.07 14.95 22.08
CA GLY A 179 12.10 15.95 21.82
C GLY A 179 12.57 15.86 20.36
N PRO A 180 13.25 16.90 19.83
CA PRO A 180 13.78 16.87 18.48
C PRO A 180 14.59 15.59 18.24
N ARG A 181 14.58 15.08 17.01
CA ARG A 181 15.37 13.89 16.63
C ARG A 181 16.79 14.07 17.17
N PRO A 182 17.35 13.06 17.87
CA PRO A 182 18.73 13.14 18.30
C PRO A 182 19.60 13.34 17.06
N ASP A 183 20.41 14.39 17.09
CA ASP A 183 21.41 14.67 16.07
C ASP A 183 22.33 13.45 15.94
N PRO A 184 22.42 12.81 14.75
CA PRO A 184 23.21 11.60 14.56
C PRO A 184 24.70 11.82 14.83
N ASP A 185 25.18 13.06 14.75
CA ASP A 185 26.57 13.45 15.01
C ASP A 185 26.80 13.89 16.47
N ARG A 186 25.73 13.94 17.28
CA ARG A 186 25.84 14.32 18.68
C ARG A 186 26.30 13.12 19.52
N PRO A 187 27.44 13.21 20.23
CA PRO A 187 27.94 12.11 21.03
C PRO A 187 26.92 11.70 22.09
N ALA A 188 26.73 10.39 22.24
CA ALA A 188 25.85 9.81 23.25
C ALA A 188 26.18 10.39 24.63
N ARG A 189 25.16 10.91 25.32
CA ARG A 189 25.34 11.39 26.70
C ARG A 189 25.84 10.21 27.55
N PRO A 190 26.93 10.37 28.32
CA PRO A 190 27.40 9.31 29.18
C PRO A 190 26.31 8.98 30.23
N PRO A 191 26.07 7.69 30.52
CA PRO A 191 25.11 7.28 31.54
C PRO A 191 25.58 7.84 32.90
N GLY A 192 24.81 8.75 33.50
CA GLY A 192 25.09 9.26 34.85
C GLY A 192 24.98 10.77 35.07
N SER A 193 24.75 11.61 34.04
CA SER A 193 24.62 13.07 34.25
C SER A 193 23.21 13.51 34.69
N ALA A 194 22.69 12.91 35.77
CA ALA A 194 21.58 13.48 36.51
C ALA A 194 22.11 14.69 37.31
N ARG A 195 21.92 15.90 36.80
CA ARG A 195 22.08 17.12 37.60
C ARG A 195 21.06 17.08 38.74
N TRP A 196 21.54 16.79 39.95
CA TRP A 196 20.82 17.05 41.19
C TRP A 196 20.45 18.54 41.23
N ARG A 197 19.16 18.87 41.23
CA ARG A 197 18.70 20.20 41.66
C ARG A 197 18.83 20.23 43.18
N SER A 198 19.83 20.93 43.68
CA SER A 198 19.95 21.25 45.09
C SER A 198 18.83 22.24 45.47
N SER A 199 17.78 21.73 46.09
CA SER A 199 16.79 22.52 46.80
C SER A 199 17.48 23.24 47.95
N ARG A 200 17.72 24.54 47.80
CA ARG A 200 18.23 25.37 48.89
C ARG A 200 17.09 25.58 49.90
N VAL A 201 17.29 25.02 51.08
CA VAL A 201 16.48 25.13 52.29
C VAL A 201 16.25 26.60 52.63
N ALA A 202 14.98 26.99 52.78
CA ALA A 202 14.59 28.22 53.46
C ALA A 202 14.77 28.02 54.98
N ARG A 203 15.66 28.81 55.57
CA ARG A 203 15.66 29.16 57.00
C ARG A 203 15.74 30.68 57.06
N GLY A 204 14.84 31.27 57.84
CA GLY A 204 14.68 32.71 58.05
C GLY A 204 13.25 32.99 58.41
#